data_AF-A0A952KRY8-F1
#
_entry.id   AF-A0A952KRY8-F1
#
_cell.length_a   1.000
_cell.length_b   1.000
_cell.length_c   1.000
_cell.angle_alpha   90.00
_cell.angle_beta   90.00
_cell.angle_gamma   90.00
#
_symmetry.space_group_name_H-M   'P 1'
#
loop_
_entity.id
_entity.type
_entity.pdbx_description
1 polymer ?
#
loop_
_entity_poly.entity_id
_entity_poly.type
_entity_poly.pdbx_seq_one_letter_code
_entity_poly.pdbx_strand_id
1 'polypeptide(L)' 'MTDKPMKIPGPDHPITISPEAVRIVVTVAGKTVADTRRALRLQEASYPPVLYIPSEDADMTLLVRSTLATYCP' A
#
# COMPACT_ATOMS: atom_id res chain seq x y z
N MET A 1 20.62 -16.84 -12.57
CA MET A 1 19.40 -16.06 -12.32
C MET A 1 19.09 -16.24 -10.85
N THR A 2 19.08 -15.18 -10.05
CA THR A 2 18.87 -15.28 -8.61
C THR A 2 17.45 -15.76 -8.37
N ASP A 3 17.32 -16.97 -7.81
CA ASP A 3 16.03 -17.57 -7.47
C ASP A 3 15.30 -16.64 -6.48
N LYS A 4 14.11 -16.16 -6.86
CA LYS A 4 13.26 -15.28 -6.05
C LYS A 4 12.09 -16.14 -5.58
N PRO A 5 12.17 -16.75 -4.38
CA PRO A 5 11.18 -17.72 -3.94
C PRO A 5 9.87 -17.01 -3.61
N MET A 6 8.79 -17.42 -4.28
CA MET A 6 7.45 -16.92 -4.02
C MET A 6 6.79 -17.73 -2.89
N LYS A 7 6.30 -17.05 -1.87
CA LYS A 7 5.56 -17.60 -0.73
C LYS A 7 4.06 -17.35 -0.92
N ILE A 8 3.28 -18.31 -0.46
CA ILE A 8 1.83 -18.17 -0.37
C ILE A 8 1.51 -17.85 1.09
N PRO A 9 0.78 -16.75 1.37
CA PRO A 9 0.33 -16.45 2.73
C PRO A 9 -0.42 -17.64 3.34
N GLY A 10 -0.12 -17.93 4.59
CA GLY A 10 -0.69 -19.07 5.32
C GLY A 10 -0.90 -18.72 6.80
N PRO A 11 -1.32 -19.69 7.63
CA PRO A 11 -1.58 -19.45 9.05
C PRO A 11 -0.38 -18.86 9.81
N ASP A 12 0.84 -19.22 9.41
CA ASP A 12 2.07 -18.72 10.04
C ASP A 12 2.44 -17.29 9.61
N HIS A 13 1.87 -16.79 8.49
CA HIS A 13 2.12 -15.45 7.96
C HIS A 13 0.89 -14.95 7.18
N PRO A 14 -0.22 -14.61 7.87
CA PRO A 14 -1.47 -14.24 7.22
C PRO A 14 -1.39 -12.83 6.63
N ILE A 15 -2.00 -12.64 5.47
CA ILE A 15 -2.24 -11.31 4.88
C ILE A 15 -3.75 -11.13 4.77
N THR A 16 -4.27 -10.09 5.42
CA THR A 16 -5.70 -9.76 5.38
C THR A 16 -5.87 -8.38 4.76
N ILE A 17 -6.86 -8.25 3.86
CA ILE A 17 -7.25 -6.99 3.25
C ILE A 17 -8.70 -6.68 3.64
N SER A 18 -8.95 -5.44 4.05
CA SER A 18 -10.29 -4.98 4.42
C SER A 18 -10.51 -3.53 3.96
N PRO A 19 -11.77 -3.11 3.68
CA PRO A 19 -12.07 -1.71 3.43
C PRO A 19 -11.72 -0.84 4.65
N GLU A 20 -11.12 0.32 4.41
CA GLU A 20 -10.98 1.36 5.43
C GLU A 20 -12.15 2.34 5.32
N ALA A 21 -12.93 2.47 6.39
CA ALA A 21 -14.17 3.25 6.39
C ALA A 21 -13.93 4.75 6.63
N VAL A 22 -12.74 5.13 7.09
CA VAL A 22 -12.39 6.53 7.32
C VAL A 22 -11.83 7.20 6.07
N ARG A 23 -11.99 8.52 5.97
CA ARG A 23 -11.33 9.33 4.94
C ARG A 23 -9.83 9.40 5.24
N ILE A 24 -9.02 9.10 4.24
CA ILE A 24 -7.56 9.18 4.29
C ILE A 24 -7.11 10.35 3.43
N VAL A 25 -6.33 11.25 4.03
CA VAL A 25 -5.70 12.38 3.33
C VAL A 25 -4.20 12.26 3.51
N VAL A 26 -3.47 12.21 2.40
CA VAL A 26 -2.01 12.14 2.37
C VAL A 26 -1.47 13.50 1.94
N THR A 27 -0.64 14.10 2.78
CA THR A 27 -0.04 15.42 2.51
C THR A 27 1.48 15.36 2.56
N VAL A 28 2.13 16.08 1.65
CA VAL A 28 3.59 16.29 1.66
C VAL A 28 3.84 17.79 1.55
N ALA A 29 4.59 18.35 2.50
CA ALA A 29 4.90 19.79 2.54
C ALA A 29 3.67 20.71 2.38
N GLY A 30 2.53 20.32 2.99
CA GLY A 30 1.28 21.07 2.92
C GLY A 30 0.46 20.89 1.62
N LYS A 31 0.96 20.12 0.65
CA LYS A 31 0.21 19.76 -0.56
C LYS A 31 -0.45 18.39 -0.39
N THR A 32 -1.74 18.31 -0.71
CA THR A 32 -2.47 17.04 -0.76
C THR A 32 -2.03 16.24 -1.97
N VAL A 33 -1.52 15.03 -1.75
CA VAL A 33 -1.09 14.08 -2.79
C VAL A 33 -2.18 13.06 -3.07
N ALA A 34 -2.96 12.68 -2.05
CA ALA A 34 -4.10 11.80 -2.21
C ALA A 34 -5.20 12.10 -1.19
N ASP A 35 -6.45 11.87 -1.56
CA ASP A 35 -7.63 12.05 -0.72
C ASP A 35 -8.69 11.02 -1.10
N THR A 36 -8.94 10.05 -0.22
CA THR A 36 -9.79 8.91 -0.52
C THR A 36 -10.73 8.54 0.62
N ARG A 37 -11.87 7.95 0.27
CA ARG A 37 -12.76 7.20 1.19
C ARG A 37 -12.86 5.72 0.83
N ARG A 38 -11.96 5.25 -0.04
CA ARG A 38 -11.94 3.91 -0.62
C ARG A 38 -10.59 3.23 -0.39
N ALA A 39 -9.87 3.64 0.65
CA ALA A 39 -8.62 3.01 1.02
C ALA A 39 -8.87 1.55 1.43
N LEU A 40 -7.86 0.71 1.22
CA LEU A 40 -7.82 -0.66 1.72
C LEU A 40 -6.78 -0.73 2.84
N ARG A 41 -7.15 -1.31 3.98
CA ARG A 41 -6.21 -1.69 5.04
C ARG A 41 -5.66 -3.08 4.74
N LEU A 42 -4.34 -3.19 4.64
CA LEU A 42 -3.60 -4.44 4.62
C LEU A 42 -2.97 -4.68 5.98
N GLN A 43 -3.22 -5.85 6.57
CA GLN A 43 -2.60 -6.34 7.79
C GLN A 43 -1.79 -7.59 7.44
N GLU A 44 -0.48 -7.53 7.62
CA GLU A 44 0.45 -8.63 7.37
C GLU A 44 1.03 -9.13 8.69
N ALA A 45 0.64 -10.35 9.08
CA ALA A 45 1.01 -10.96 10.35
C ALA A 45 0.86 -9.96 11.52
N SER A 46 1.94 -9.73 12.28
CA SER A 46 2.00 -8.80 13.41
C SER A 46 2.52 -7.39 13.05
N TYR A 47 2.76 -7.10 11.77
CA TYR A 47 3.25 -5.78 11.36
C TYR A 47 2.19 -4.69 11.55
N PRO A 48 2.58 -3.41 11.70
CA PRO A 48 1.62 -2.33 11.66
C PRO A 48 0.82 -2.35 10.33
N PRO A 49 -0.50 -2.07 10.37
CA PRO A 49 -1.31 -2.05 9.17
C PRO A 49 -0.85 -0.95 8.22
N VAL A 50 -0.93 -1.22 6.92
CA VAL A 50 -0.64 -0.26 5.86
C VAL A 50 -1.90 0.05 5.05
N LEU A 51 -1.98 1.26 4.50
CA LEU A 51 -3.13 1.72 3.72
C LEU A 51 -2.76 1.80 2.24
N TYR A 52 -3.53 1.09 1.42
CA TYR A 52 -3.48 1.20 -0.03
C TYR A 52 -4.56 2.17 -0.50
N ILE A 53 -4.15 3.15 -1.30
CA ILE A 53 -5.02 4.19 -1.85
C ILE A 53 -5.21 3.91 -3.35
N PRO A 54 -6.45 3.96 -3.88
CA PRO A 54 -6.67 3.89 -5.33
C PRO A 54 -5.89 4.99 -6.05
N SER A 55 -5.19 4.67 -7.13
CA SER A 55 -4.37 5.65 -7.87
C SER A 55 -5.20 6.80 -8.45
N GLU A 56 -6.48 6.56 -8.73
CA GLU A 56 -7.43 7.58 -9.21
C GLU A 56 -7.80 8.63 -8.16
N ASP A 57 -7.58 8.34 -6.87
CA ASP A 57 -7.76 9.27 -5.75
C ASP A 57 -6.44 10.00 -5.39
N ALA A 58 -5.37 9.76 -6.17
CA ALA A 58 -4.08 10.41 -6.01
C ALA A 58 -3.81 11.39 -7.18
N ASP A 59 -3.19 12.54 -6.87
CA ASP A 59 -2.70 13.47 -7.89
C ASP A 59 -1.40 12.92 -8.50
N MET A 60 -1.57 12.10 -9.54
CA MET A 60 -0.46 11.46 -10.25
C MET A 60 0.47 12.47 -10.94
N THR A 61 0.08 13.75 -11.10
CA THR A 61 0.98 14.79 -11.64
C THR A 61 2.10 15.17 -10.66
N LEU A 62 1.97 14.79 -9.39
CA LEU A 62 2.96 15.03 -8.33
C LEU A 62 3.94 13.87 -8.15
N LEU A 63 3.75 12.78 -8.89
CA LEU A 63 4.50 11.54 -8.74
C LEU A 63 5.32 11.28 -10.01
N VAL A 64 6.55 10.81 -9.80
CA VAL A 64 7.41 10.32 -10.87
C VAL A 64 7.81 8.89 -10.58
N ARG A 65 7.81 8.05 -11.62
CA ARG A 65 8.23 6.66 -11.50
C ARG A 65 9.71 6.60 -11.11
N SER A 66 10.01 5.91 -10.02
CA SER A 66 11.38 5.60 -9.60
C SER A 66 11.88 4.31 -10.25
N THR A 67 13.20 4.14 -10.30
CA THR A 67 13.87 2.89 -10.70
C THR A 67 14.03 1.90 -9.55
N LEU A 68 13.81 2.33 -8.30
CA LEU A 68 13.91 1.47 -7.12
C LEU A 68 12.86 0.36 -7.18
N ALA A 69 13.31 -0.88 -6.98
CA ALA A 69 12.45 -2.05 -6.91
C ALA A 69 12.82 -2.91 -5.71
N THR A 70 11.81 -3.39 -4.98
CA THR A 70 11.93 -4.36 -3.90
C THR A 70 11.16 -5.62 -4.26
N TYR A 71 11.38 -6.70 -3.51
CA TYR A 71 10.69 -7.97 -3.71
C TYR A 71 10.06 -8.42 -2.41
N CYS A 72 8.74 -8.65 -2.43
CA CYS A 72 8.03 -9.37 -1.38
C CYS A 72 7.95 -10.84 -1.82
N PRO A 73 8.50 -11.79 -1.04
CA PRO A 73 8.41 -13.21 -1.34
C PRO A 73 6.98 -13.70 -1.22
#